data_AF-A0A814SX58-F1
#
_entry.id   AF-A0A814SX58-F1
#
_cell.length_a   1.000
_cell.length_b   1.000
_cell.length_c   1.000
_cell.angle_alpha   90.00
_cell.angle_beta   90.00
_cell.angle_gamma   90.00
#
_symmetry.space_group_name_H-M   'P 1'
#
loop_
_entity.id
_entity.type
_entity.pdbx_description
1 polymer ?
#
loop_
_entity_poly.entity_id
_entity_poly.type
_entity_poly.pdbx_seq_one_letter_code
_entity_poly.pdbx_strand_id
1 'polypeptide(L)'
;KSKIYILKDRKPNWNYFYEINVFTGSRKDSGTKSNAYINLFGENTHSKVRELKSENSNENKYLLKRSSVDTFIMSVEKSLGKLYMCRVFHDNSGDTQNEASWFLKHIIVTDLQTKEKFIFLCEKW
;
A
#
# COMPACT_ATOMS: atom_id res chain seq x y z
N LYS A 1 -18.58 2.16 5.34
CA LYS A 1 -17.32 2.28 6.14
C LYS A 1 -16.20 1.69 5.30
N SER A 2 -15.14 2.45 5.00
CA SER A 2 -13.96 1.92 4.31
C SER A 2 -13.27 0.91 5.22
N LYS A 3 -12.92 -0.26 4.69
CA LYS A 3 -12.28 -1.34 5.44
C LYS A 3 -10.79 -1.02 5.61
N ILE A 4 -10.24 -1.32 6.79
CA ILE A 4 -8.82 -1.17 7.11
C ILE A 4 -8.21 -2.57 7.22
N TYR A 5 -7.05 -2.75 6.59
CA TYR A 5 -6.31 -4.01 6.54
C TYR A 5 -5.02 -3.89 7.33
N ILE A 6 -4.70 -4.86 8.17
CA ILE A 6 -3.39 -4.93 8.83
C ILE A 6 -2.44 -5.70 7.93
N LEU A 7 -1.24 -5.17 7.65
CA LEU A 7 -0.30 -5.89 6.79
C LEU A 7 0.12 -7.24 7.38
N LYS A 8 0.13 -8.27 6.52
CA LYS A 8 0.37 -9.68 6.92
C LYS A 8 1.66 -9.96 7.67
N ASP A 9 2.67 -9.11 7.51
CA ASP A 9 4.01 -9.26 8.08
C ASP A 9 4.24 -8.34 9.30
N ARG A 10 3.15 -7.86 9.90
CA ARG A 10 3.16 -7.17 11.19
C ARG A 10 3.98 -7.93 12.22
N LYS A 11 4.72 -7.18 13.04
CA LYS A 11 5.42 -7.71 14.22
C LYS A 11 4.72 -7.23 15.49
N PRO A 12 4.44 -8.11 16.47
CA PRO A 12 3.74 -7.72 17.71
C PRO A 12 4.47 -6.65 18.53
N ASN A 13 5.80 -6.58 18.43
CA ASN A 13 6.66 -5.64 19.15
C ASN A 13 6.95 -4.33 18.40
N TRP A 14 6.36 -4.13 17.22
CA TRP A 14 6.50 -2.89 16.46
C TRP A 14 5.33 -1.95 16.76
N ASN A 15 5.65 -0.81 17.37
CA ASN A 15 4.66 0.11 17.95
C ASN A 15 4.58 1.47 17.23
N TYR A 16 5.23 1.59 16.07
CA TYR A 16 5.13 2.76 15.21
C TYR A 16 4.33 2.40 13.96
N PHE A 17 3.40 3.26 13.53
CA PHE A 17 2.37 2.86 12.57
C PHE A 17 2.16 3.92 11.48
N TYR A 18 2.12 3.45 10.24
CA TYR A 18 1.72 4.24 9.08
C TYR A 18 0.41 3.70 8.51
N GLU A 19 -0.57 4.57 8.30
CA GLU A 19 -1.74 4.27 7.49
C GLU A 19 -1.44 4.59 6.03
N ILE A 20 -1.70 3.63 5.14
CA ILE A 20 -1.39 3.72 3.71
C ILE A 20 -2.71 3.56 2.96
N ASN A 21 -3.20 4.66 2.38
CA ASN A 21 -4.37 4.63 1.50
C ASN A 21 -3.88 4.51 0.05
N VAL A 22 -4.18 3.38 -0.59
CA VAL A 22 -3.81 3.09 -1.97
C VAL A 22 -5.02 3.35 -2.87
N PHE A 23 -4.90 4.31 -3.78
CA PHE A 23 -5.97 4.68 -4.70
C PHE A 23 -5.72 4.03 -6.07
N THR A 24 -6.51 3.02 -6.39
CA THR A 24 -6.49 2.42 -7.73
C THR A 24 -7.36 3.26 -8.66
N GLY A 25 -6.88 3.54 -9.87
CA GLY A 25 -7.58 4.44 -10.80
C GLY A 25 -8.91 3.87 -11.31
N SER A 26 -9.64 4.70 -12.05
CA SER A 26 -10.96 4.35 -12.61
C SER A 26 -10.94 3.99 -14.10
N ARG A 27 -9.75 3.94 -14.72
CA ARG A 27 -9.59 3.49 -16.13
C ARG A 27 -10.10 2.05 -16.27
N LYS A 28 -10.49 1.66 -17.49
CA LYS A 28 -10.88 0.26 -17.76
C LYS A 28 -9.70 -0.65 -17.39
N ASP A 29 -9.97 -1.76 -16.70
CA ASP A 29 -8.96 -2.74 -16.29
C ASP A 29 -7.82 -2.18 -15.42
N SER A 30 -8.10 -1.12 -14.65
CA SER A 30 -7.11 -0.46 -13.78
C SER A 30 -6.77 -1.23 -12.50
N GLY A 31 -7.56 -2.22 -12.12
CA GLY A 31 -7.31 -3.06 -10.94
C GLY A 31 -6.44 -4.26 -11.27
N THR A 32 -5.83 -4.85 -10.25
CA THR A 32 -4.89 -5.97 -10.44
C THR A 32 -5.24 -7.17 -9.56
N LYS A 33 -4.82 -8.35 -10.02
CA LYS A 33 -4.71 -9.57 -9.20
C LYS A 33 -3.24 -9.95 -8.92
N SER A 34 -2.28 -9.22 -9.50
CA SER A 34 -0.85 -9.39 -9.19
C SER A 34 -0.57 -9.10 -7.72
N ASN A 35 0.53 -9.64 -7.21
CA ASN A 35 1.01 -9.22 -5.90
C ASN A 35 1.67 -7.84 -6.05
N ALA A 36 1.27 -6.91 -5.18
CA ALA A 36 1.83 -5.57 -5.14
C ALA A 36 2.62 -5.35 -3.86
N TYR A 37 3.66 -4.54 -3.96
CA TYR A 37 4.63 -4.30 -2.91
C TYR A 37 4.88 -2.81 -2.73
N ILE A 38 5.15 -2.40 -1.50
CA ILE A 38 5.43 -1.03 -1.11
C ILE A 38 6.70 -0.95 -0.27
N ASN A 39 7.45 0.14 -0.45
CA ASN A 39 8.56 0.52 0.40
C ASN A 39 8.56 2.04 0.63
N LEU A 40 8.50 2.44 1.89
CA LEU A 40 8.52 3.83 2.35
C LEU A 40 9.94 4.25 2.75
N PHE A 41 10.35 5.44 2.31
CA PHE A 41 11.63 6.05 2.64
C PHE A 41 11.39 7.40 3.31
N GLY A 42 11.97 7.57 4.48
CA GLY A 42 11.96 8.84 5.19
C GLY A 42 13.36 9.22 5.68
N GLU A 43 13.45 10.41 6.26
CA GLU A 43 14.71 11.04 6.67
C GLU A 43 15.54 10.21 7.66
N ASN A 44 14.88 9.44 8.54
CA ASN A 44 15.57 8.64 9.55
C ASN A 44 15.99 7.27 9.03
N THR A 45 15.11 6.62 8.27
CA THR A 45 15.31 5.26 7.74
C THR A 45 14.24 4.92 6.70
N HIS A 46 14.27 3.70 6.19
CA HIS A 46 13.27 3.15 5.28
C HIS A 46 12.61 1.90 5.89
N SER A 47 11.39 1.61 5.43
CA SER A 47 10.75 0.34 5.72
C SER A 47 11.43 -0.81 4.99
N LYS A 48 11.16 -2.05 5.39
CA LYS A 48 11.40 -3.19 4.49
C LYS A 48 10.36 -3.17 3.36
N VAL A 49 10.63 -3.84 2.25
CA VAL A 49 9.59 -4.13 1.24
C VAL A 49 8.47 -4.91 1.91
N ARG A 50 7.23 -4.42 1.78
CA ARG A 50 6.02 -5.05 2.32
C ARG A 50 5.07 -5.39 1.19
N GLU A 51 4.44 -6.55 1.26
CA GLU A 51 3.37 -6.90 0.33
C GLU A 51 2.06 -6.26 0.79
N LEU A 52 1.31 -5.66 -0.13
CA LEU A 52 0.00 -5.06 0.11
C LEU A 52 -1.09 -6.13 0.27
N LYS A 53 -0.99 -6.90 1.36
CA LYS A 53 -1.93 -7.96 1.74
C LYS A 53 -2.30 -7.86 3.21
N SER A 54 -3.58 -8.11 3.49
CA SER A 54 -4.10 -8.27 4.84
C SER A 54 -3.54 -9.55 5.49
N GLU A 55 -3.34 -9.48 6.81
CA GLU A 55 -3.10 -10.64 7.67
C GLU A 55 -4.25 -11.65 7.61
N ASN A 56 -5.48 -11.19 7.35
CA ASN A 56 -6.62 -12.04 7.07
C ASN A 56 -6.70 -12.33 5.55
N SER A 57 -6.24 -13.52 5.17
CA SER A 57 -6.14 -13.95 3.76
C SER A 57 -7.46 -13.88 2.99
N ASN A 58 -8.59 -14.08 3.66
CA ASN A 58 -9.93 -14.03 3.04
C ASN A 58 -10.29 -12.65 2.50
N GLU A 59 -9.61 -11.60 2.96
CA GLU A 59 -9.84 -10.22 2.57
C GLU A 59 -9.08 -9.84 1.30
N ASN A 60 -7.99 -10.54 1.00
CA ASN A 60 -7.08 -10.19 -0.09
C ASN A 60 -7.75 -10.25 -1.48
N LYS A 61 -8.81 -11.06 -1.64
CA LYS A 61 -9.57 -11.15 -2.89
C LYS A 61 -10.28 -9.83 -3.28
N TYR A 62 -10.45 -8.90 -2.34
CA TYR A 62 -11.14 -7.62 -2.54
C TYR A 62 -10.20 -6.42 -2.70
N LEU A 63 -8.88 -6.63 -2.61
CA LEU A 63 -7.90 -5.55 -2.69
C LEU A 63 -7.62 -5.13 -4.14
N LEU A 64 -7.17 -3.88 -4.30
CA LEU A 64 -6.62 -3.29 -5.52
C LEU A 64 -7.55 -3.39 -6.73
N LYS A 65 -8.86 -3.28 -6.48
CA LYS A 65 -9.87 -3.28 -7.54
C LYS A 65 -9.95 -1.92 -8.21
N ARG A 66 -10.46 -1.92 -9.45
CA ARG A 66 -10.75 -0.68 -10.17
C ARG A 66 -11.59 0.27 -9.30
N SER A 67 -11.19 1.54 -9.26
CA SER A 67 -11.83 2.59 -8.46
C SER A 67 -11.89 2.29 -6.95
N SER A 68 -11.01 1.45 -6.42
CA SER A 68 -10.93 1.18 -4.98
C SER A 68 -10.02 2.19 -4.25
N VAL A 69 -10.29 2.31 -2.95
CA VAL A 69 -9.35 2.86 -1.97
C VAL A 69 -9.14 1.78 -0.92
N ASP A 70 -7.94 1.21 -0.91
CA ASP A 70 -7.56 0.17 0.05
C ASP A 70 -6.64 0.76 1.11
N THR A 71 -7.05 0.65 2.38
CA THR A 71 -6.31 1.23 3.51
C THR A 71 -5.56 0.15 4.28
N PHE A 72 -4.23 0.28 4.36
CA PHE A 72 -3.36 -0.65 5.08
C PHE A 72 -2.72 -0.01 6.30
N ILE A 73 -2.52 -0.77 7.37
CA ILE A 73 -1.70 -0.39 8.52
C ILE A 73 -0.36 -1.11 8.46
N MET A 74 0.71 -0.34 8.29
CA MET A 74 2.09 -0.81 8.36
C MET A 74 2.65 -0.51 9.75
N SER A 75 3.03 -1.55 10.48
CA SER A 75 3.87 -1.42 11.67
C SER A 75 5.34 -1.39 11.29
N VAL A 76 6.13 -0.57 11.98
CA VAL A 76 7.60 -0.51 11.89
C VAL A 76 8.20 -0.36 13.30
N GLU A 77 9.49 -0.64 13.42
CA GLU A 77 10.18 -0.62 14.73
C GLU A 77 10.27 0.79 15.33
N LYS A 78 10.56 1.79 14.49
CA LYS A 78 10.75 3.21 14.86
C LYS A 78 10.26 4.12 13.73
N SER A 79 10.10 5.40 14.03
CA SER A 79 9.73 6.41 13.02
C SER A 79 10.66 6.37 11.81
N LEU A 80 10.06 6.42 10.61
CA LEU A 80 10.80 6.61 9.36
C LEU A 80 11.23 8.08 9.18
N GLY A 81 10.73 9.00 10.02
CA GLY A 81 10.90 10.44 9.85
C GLY A 81 9.97 10.98 8.77
N LYS A 82 10.26 12.19 8.28
CA LYS A 82 9.50 12.78 7.18
C LYS A 82 9.67 11.95 5.92
N LEU A 83 8.57 11.47 5.34
CA LEU A 83 8.62 10.62 4.15
C LEU A 83 8.92 11.48 2.91
N TYR A 84 9.86 11.03 2.08
CA TYR A 84 10.22 11.70 0.83
C TYR A 84 10.07 10.81 -0.40
N MET A 85 9.97 9.48 -0.24
CA MET A 85 9.76 8.57 -1.35
C MET A 85 8.91 7.37 -0.96
N CYS A 86 8.00 6.99 -1.87
CA CYS A 86 7.21 5.78 -1.80
C CYS A 86 7.48 4.97 -3.07
N ARG A 87 8.13 3.82 -2.95
CA ARG A 87 8.36 2.89 -4.06
C ARG A 87 7.26 1.85 -4.06
N VAL A 88 6.65 1.65 -5.23
CA VAL A 88 5.58 0.67 -5.44
C VAL A 88 5.90 -0.14 -6.69
N PHE A 89 5.63 -1.43 -6.65
CA PHE A 89 5.82 -2.34 -7.79
C PHE A 89 4.93 -3.56 -7.64
N HIS A 90 4.74 -4.30 -8.73
CA HIS A 90 3.99 -5.56 -8.77
C HIS A 90 4.77 -6.62 -9.55
N ASP A 91 4.37 -7.88 -9.41
CA ASP A 91 5.10 -9.04 -9.97
C ASP A 91 4.50 -9.61 -11.27
N ASN A 92 3.46 -8.98 -11.82
CA ASN A 92 2.72 -9.44 -13.00
C ASN A 92 2.11 -10.84 -12.87
N SER A 93 1.84 -11.33 -11.66
CA SER A 93 1.32 -12.69 -11.45
C SER A 93 -0.18 -12.87 -11.77
N GLY A 94 -0.85 -11.86 -12.33
CA GLY A 94 -2.25 -12.00 -12.73
C GLY A 94 -2.44 -13.01 -13.87
N ASP A 95 -3.51 -13.79 -13.84
CA ASP A 95 -3.75 -14.90 -14.78
C ASP A 95 -3.91 -14.43 -16.25
N THR A 96 -4.29 -13.17 -16.44
CA THR A 96 -4.44 -12.55 -17.76
C THR A 96 -3.72 -11.20 -17.79
N GLN A 97 -3.39 -10.70 -18.99
CA GLN A 97 -2.72 -9.41 -19.16
C GLN A 97 -3.45 -8.24 -18.47
N ASN A 98 -4.78 -8.26 -18.50
CA ASN A 98 -5.62 -7.24 -17.87
C ASN A 98 -5.61 -7.35 -16.34
N GLU A 99 -5.46 -8.56 -15.81
CA GLU A 99 -5.37 -8.80 -14.37
C GLU A 99 -3.95 -8.59 -13.84
N ALA A 100 -2.94 -8.67 -14.72
CA ALA A 100 -1.53 -8.44 -14.39
C ALA A 100 -1.20 -6.94 -14.25
N SER A 101 -1.83 -6.11 -15.09
CA SER A 101 -1.63 -4.66 -15.14
C SER A 101 -2.26 -3.94 -13.94
N TRP A 102 -1.76 -2.76 -13.57
CA TRP A 102 -2.33 -1.98 -12.47
C TRP A 102 -2.18 -0.48 -12.69
N PHE A 103 -3.29 0.25 -12.82
CA PHE A 103 -3.21 1.71 -12.86
C PHE A 103 -3.30 2.28 -11.44
N LEU A 104 -2.15 2.65 -10.89
CA LEU A 104 -2.04 3.31 -9.59
C LEU A 104 -2.25 4.82 -9.75
N LYS A 105 -3.29 5.35 -9.10
CA LYS A 105 -3.58 6.79 -9.12
C LYS A 105 -2.60 7.56 -8.24
N HIS A 106 -2.67 7.31 -6.94
CA HIS A 106 -1.78 7.91 -5.94
C HIS A 106 -1.82 7.09 -4.64
N ILE A 107 -0.90 7.40 -3.73
CA ILE A 107 -0.88 6.86 -2.37
C ILE A 107 -0.85 8.03 -1.39
N ILE A 108 -1.66 7.93 -0.34
CA ILE A 108 -1.57 8.80 0.83
C ILE A 108 -1.01 7.97 1.97
N VAL A 109 0.04 8.46 2.60
CA VAL A 109 0.61 7.86 3.81
C VAL A 109 0.40 8.82 4.97
N THR A 110 -0.23 8.35 6.03
CA THR A 110 -0.40 9.09 7.28
C THR A 110 0.45 8.46 8.35
N ASP A 111 1.36 9.23 8.94
CA ASP A 111 2.04 8.85 10.18
C ASP A 111 1.01 8.90 11.32
N LEU A 112 0.71 7.76 11.94
CA LEU A 112 -0.36 7.70 12.94
C LEU A 112 0.04 8.28 14.29
N GLN A 113 1.34 8.49 14.54
CA GLN A 113 1.85 9.10 15.75
C GLN A 113 1.84 10.63 15.62
N THR A 114 2.33 11.17 14.51
CA THR A 114 2.45 12.62 14.30
C THR A 114 1.23 13.24 13.61
N LYS A 115 0.39 12.42 12.96
CA LYS A 115 -0.72 12.81 12.09
C LYS A 115 -0.30 13.52 10.81
N GLU A 116 1.00 13.55 10.50
CA GLU A 116 1.50 14.11 9.24
C GLU A 116 1.04 13.25 8.05
N LYS A 117 0.68 13.91 6.94
CA LYS A 117 0.21 13.26 5.72
C LYS A 117 1.16 13.54 4.56
N PHE A 118 1.50 12.48 3.84
CA PHE A 118 2.38 12.50 2.68
C PHE A 118 1.60 11.99 1.47
N ILE A 119 1.62 12.73 0.36
CA ILE A 119 0.90 12.37 -0.87
C ILE A 119 1.92 12.07 -1.96
N PHE A 120 1.83 10.86 -2.52
CA PHE A 120 2.67 10.39 -3.62
C PHE A 120 1.82 10.16 -4.86
N LEU A 121 1.96 11.05 -5.85
CA LEU A 121 1.25 10.94 -7.13
C LEU A 121 1.95 9.94 -8.05
N CYS A 122 1.18 9.07 -8.72
CA CYS A 122 1.70 8.10 -9.68
C CYS A 122 1.07 8.32 -11.07
N GLU A 123 -0.25 8.16 -11.19
CA GLU A 123 -1.05 8.29 -12.43
C GLU A 123 -0.49 7.46 -13.61
N LYS A 124 -0.02 6.24 -13.33
CA LYS A 124 0.64 5.35 -14.31
C LYS A 124 0.20 3.88 -14.15
N TRP A 125 0.39 3.14 -15.24
CA TRP A 125 0.27 1.68 -15.33
C TRP A 125 1.53 0.97 -14.83
#